data_AF-A0A838JYQ5-F1
#
_entry.id   AF-A0A838JYQ5-F1
#
_cell.length_a   1.000
_cell.length_b   1.000
_cell.length_c   1.000
_cell.angle_alpha   90.00
_cell.angle_beta   90.00
_cell.angle_gamma   90.00
#
_symmetry.space_group_name_H-M   'P 1'
#
loop_
_entity.id
_entity.type
_entity.pdbx_description
1 polymer ?
#
loop_
_entity_poly.entity_id
_entity_poly.type
_entity_poly.pdbx_seq_one_letter_code
_entity_poly.pdbx_strand_id
1 'polypeptide(L)'
;MSWIDRFKRRKDKPGGPGPSAQTQAKLTDFMANRDGVEGFVEPPTAVYAMTLCLVAADGEYLRQPVRDDRHARKLCNDHGVPLYDARIVGYPRRMREYERGVRQQTIGLDDLPPLEVIDERERRDD
;
A
#
# COMPACT_ATOMS: atom_id res chain seq x y z
N MET A 1 -8.47 39.08 3.86
CA MET A 1 -8.75 38.35 2.60
C MET A 1 -8.34 36.90 2.80
N SER A 2 -9.30 35.99 2.84
CA SER A 2 -9.10 34.59 3.28
C SER A 2 -8.34 33.78 2.23
N TRP A 3 -7.17 33.24 2.61
CA TRP A 3 -6.31 32.39 1.79
C TRP A 3 -6.58 30.88 2.00
N ILE A 4 -7.54 30.54 2.86
CA ILE A 4 -7.79 29.16 3.35
C ILE A 4 -8.90 28.46 2.56
N ASP A 5 -9.67 29.18 1.74
CA ASP A 5 -10.85 28.66 1.02
C ASP A 5 -10.52 28.01 -0.35
N ARG A 6 -9.31 27.47 -0.53
CA ARG A 6 -8.93 26.70 -1.73
C ARG A 6 -8.98 25.19 -1.54
N PHE A 7 -9.44 24.73 -0.36
CA PHE A 7 -9.90 23.35 -0.15
C PHE A 7 -11.39 23.22 -0.48
N LYS A 8 -11.83 23.77 -1.62
CA LYS A 8 -13.14 23.43 -2.17
C LYS A 8 -13.16 21.93 -2.42
N ARG A 9 -13.74 21.20 -1.47
CA ARG A 9 -14.37 19.89 -1.63
C ARG A 9 -14.92 19.83 -3.05
N ARG A 10 -14.24 19.13 -3.94
CA ARG A 10 -14.93 18.55 -5.09
C ARG A 10 -15.93 17.61 -4.47
N LYS A 11 -17.21 18.00 -4.51
CA LYS A 11 -18.32 17.14 -4.18
C LYS A 11 -18.19 15.93 -5.10
N ASP A 12 -17.69 14.81 -4.57
CA ASP A 12 -17.60 13.54 -5.28
C ASP A 12 -18.98 13.26 -5.87
N LYS A 13 -19.09 13.37 -7.20
CA LYS A 13 -20.25 12.83 -7.90
C LYS A 13 -20.11 11.32 -7.80
N PRO A 14 -21.15 10.57 -7.37
CA PRO A 14 -21.06 9.12 -7.33
C PRO A 14 -20.86 8.63 -8.77
N GLY A 15 -19.63 8.21 -9.08
CA GLY A 15 -19.26 7.67 -10.37
C GLY A 15 -19.72 6.22 -10.44
N GLY A 16 -20.76 5.94 -11.22
CA GLY A 16 -21.23 4.59 -11.56
C GLY A 16 -21.58 3.69 -10.36
N PRO A 17 -21.98 2.44 -10.63
CA PRO A 17 -21.99 1.40 -9.60
C PRO A 17 -20.59 1.29 -9.00
N GLY A 18 -20.49 1.31 -7.66
CA GLY A 18 -19.22 1.08 -6.97
C GLY A 18 -18.60 -0.30 -7.30
N PRO A 19 -17.38 -0.58 -6.82
CA PRO A 19 -16.72 -1.85 -7.09
C PRO A 19 -17.61 -3.02 -6.66
N SER A 20 -17.67 -4.05 -7.52
CA SER A 20 -18.47 -5.24 -7.26
C SER A 20 -18.08 -5.90 -5.94
N ALA A 21 -18.98 -6.69 -5.36
CA ALA A 21 -18.67 -7.48 -4.17
C ALA A 21 -17.47 -8.41 -4.40
N GLN A 22 -17.34 -8.98 -5.60
CA GLN A 22 -16.19 -9.79 -5.99
C GLN A 22 -14.88 -8.98 -6.04
N THR A 23 -14.94 -7.73 -6.52
CA THR A 23 -13.79 -6.81 -6.53
C THR A 23 -13.31 -6.51 -5.11
N GLN A 24 -14.25 -6.23 -4.20
CA GLN A 24 -13.92 -5.99 -2.80
C GLN A 24 -13.33 -7.25 -2.15
N ALA A 25 -13.93 -8.43 -2.40
CA ALA A 25 -13.41 -9.69 -1.89
C ALA A 25 -11.97 -9.97 -2.33
N LYS A 26 -11.60 -9.68 -3.59
CA LYS A 26 -10.22 -9.83 -4.08
C LYS A 26 -9.24 -8.93 -3.34
N LEU A 27 -9.61 -7.69 -3.04
CA LEU A 27 -8.77 -6.76 -2.29
C LEU A 27 -8.58 -7.24 -0.84
N THR A 28 -9.67 -7.62 -0.18
CA THR A 28 -9.66 -8.17 1.18
C THR A 28 -8.82 -9.44 1.27
N ASP A 29 -9.01 -10.37 0.34
CA ASP A 29 -8.26 -11.64 0.26
C ASP A 29 -6.77 -11.40 0.00
N PHE A 30 -6.42 -10.41 -0.81
CA PHE A 30 -5.03 -10.04 -1.03
C PHE A 30 -4.37 -9.52 0.26
N MET A 31 -5.01 -8.60 0.97
CA MET A 31 -4.46 -8.06 2.22
C MET A 31 -4.41 -9.12 3.34
N ALA A 32 -5.32 -10.09 3.34
CA ALA A 32 -5.37 -11.12 4.38
C ALA A 32 -4.32 -12.22 4.21
N ASN A 33 -3.87 -12.49 2.98
CA ASN A 33 -3.02 -13.64 2.68
C ASN A 33 -1.58 -13.28 2.28
N ARG A 34 -1.19 -12.01 2.37
CA ARG A 34 0.17 -11.55 2.04
C ARG A 34 0.74 -10.67 3.14
N ASP A 35 2.03 -10.80 3.36
CA ASP A 35 2.77 -10.00 4.32
C ASP A 35 3.23 -8.66 3.74
N GLY A 36 3.39 -7.67 4.62
CA GLY A 36 3.95 -6.36 4.28
C GLY A 36 3.24 -5.65 3.14
N VAL A 37 1.91 -5.80 3.06
CA VAL A 37 1.10 -5.17 2.02
C VAL A 37 1.04 -3.66 2.24
N GLU A 38 1.31 -2.90 1.20
CA GLU A 38 1.13 -1.46 1.13
C GLU A 38 0.10 -1.12 0.03
N GLY A 39 -0.76 -0.14 0.31
CA GLY A 39 -1.74 0.37 -0.64
C GLY A 39 -1.29 1.65 -1.33
N PHE A 40 -1.60 1.78 -2.62
CA PHE A 40 -1.33 2.93 -3.45
C PHE A 40 -2.62 3.34 -4.17
N VAL A 41 -3.20 4.49 -3.81
CA VAL A 41 -4.36 5.02 -4.51
C VAL A 41 -3.91 5.75 -5.77
N GLU A 42 -4.57 5.42 -6.87
CA GLU A 42 -4.40 6.07 -8.16
C GLU A 42 -5.65 6.91 -8.42
N PRO A 43 -5.50 8.22 -8.73
CA PRO A 43 -6.65 9.03 -9.06
C PRO A 43 -7.32 8.55 -10.35
N PRO A 44 -8.61 8.87 -10.54
CA PRO A 44 -9.28 8.57 -11.80
C PRO A 44 -8.61 9.30 -12.96
N THR A 45 -8.58 8.64 -14.12
CA THR A 45 -8.18 9.22 -15.41
C THR A 45 -9.42 9.46 -16.27
N ALA A 46 -9.23 9.92 -17.51
CA ALA A 46 -10.34 10.04 -18.46
C ALA A 46 -10.97 8.69 -18.84
N VAL A 47 -10.19 7.60 -18.76
CA VAL A 47 -10.60 6.26 -19.20
C VAL A 47 -10.89 5.34 -18.02
N TYR A 48 -10.15 5.47 -16.93
CA TYR A 48 -10.22 4.56 -15.78
C TYR A 48 -10.73 5.27 -14.53
N ALA A 49 -11.57 4.56 -13.78
CA ALA A 49 -12.00 4.99 -12.45
C ALA A 49 -10.83 5.00 -11.45
N MET A 50 -11.08 5.57 -10.27
CA MET A 50 -10.11 5.53 -9.17
C MET A 50 -9.75 4.07 -8.84
N THR A 51 -8.48 3.80 -8.62
CA THR A 51 -7.97 2.43 -8.45
C THR A 51 -7.12 2.34 -7.20
N LEU A 52 -7.19 1.19 -6.51
CA LEU A 52 -6.28 0.82 -5.44
C LEU A 52 -5.32 -0.25 -5.97
N CYS A 53 -4.02 0.03 -5.92
CA CYS A 53 -2.96 -0.94 -6.13
C CYS A 53 -2.45 -1.41 -4.77
N LEU A 54 -2.58 -2.69 -4.47
CA LEU A 54 -1.95 -3.32 -3.31
C LEU A 54 -0.63 -3.96 -3.76
N VAL A 55 0.43 -3.81 -2.98
CA VAL A 55 1.74 -4.40 -3.25
C VAL A 55 2.26 -5.09 -2.00
N ALA A 56 2.45 -6.41 -2.08
CA ALA A 56 3.01 -7.26 -1.02
C ALA A 56 4.52 -7.08 -0.85
N ALA A 57 5.09 -7.65 0.22
CA ALA A 57 6.50 -7.56 0.56
C ALA A 57 7.44 -8.13 -0.53
N ASP A 58 7.01 -9.18 -1.24
CA ASP A 58 7.80 -9.83 -2.30
C ASP A 58 7.66 -9.14 -3.67
N GLY A 59 6.80 -8.12 -3.76
CA GLY A 59 6.49 -7.37 -4.97
C GLY A 59 5.25 -7.85 -5.73
N GLU A 60 4.58 -8.93 -5.31
CA GLU A 60 3.28 -9.30 -5.88
C GLU A 60 2.31 -8.13 -5.73
N TYR A 61 1.47 -7.89 -6.74
CA TYR A 61 0.53 -6.79 -6.71
C TYR A 61 -0.85 -7.16 -7.25
N LEU A 62 -1.85 -6.42 -6.77
CA LEU A 62 -3.23 -6.48 -7.24
C LEU A 62 -3.77 -5.07 -7.46
N ARG A 63 -4.31 -4.81 -8.65
CA ARG A 63 -4.97 -3.54 -9.00
C ARG A 63 -6.46 -3.76 -9.21
N GLN A 64 -7.28 -3.04 -8.47
CA GLN A 64 -8.74 -3.10 -8.58
C GLN A 64 -9.38 -1.72 -8.40
N PRO A 65 -10.50 -1.43 -9.09
CA PRO A 65 -11.19 -0.16 -8.96
C PRO A 65 -11.78 0.01 -7.56
N VAL A 66 -11.84 1.25 -7.10
CA VAL A 66 -12.47 1.67 -5.85
C VAL A 66 -13.43 2.82 -6.11
N ARG A 67 -14.45 2.96 -5.25
CA ARG A 67 -15.48 3.98 -5.44
C ARG A 67 -14.93 5.41 -5.36
N ASP A 68 -14.11 5.66 -4.35
CA ASP A 68 -13.56 6.97 -3.99
C ASP A 68 -12.37 6.80 -3.02
N ASP A 69 -11.66 7.90 -2.70
CA ASP A 69 -10.49 7.88 -1.81
C ASP A 69 -10.87 7.40 -0.40
N ARG A 70 -12.07 7.77 0.06
CA ARG A 70 -12.56 7.41 1.39
C ARG A 70 -12.79 5.91 1.50
N HIS A 71 -13.29 5.27 0.44
CA HIS A 71 -13.46 3.82 0.36
C HIS A 71 -12.10 3.11 0.40
N ALA A 72 -11.11 3.56 -0.38
CA ALA A 72 -9.75 3.01 -0.34
C ALA A 72 -9.14 3.15 1.06
N ARG A 73 -9.21 4.34 1.65
CA ARG A 73 -8.71 4.62 2.99
C ARG A 73 -9.37 3.77 4.06
N LYS A 74 -10.69 3.61 4.00
CA LYS A 74 -11.42 2.76 4.95
C LYS A 74 -10.96 1.32 4.82
N LEU A 75 -10.92 0.79 3.59
CA LEU A 75 -10.53 -0.60 3.34
C LEU A 75 -9.10 -0.88 3.85
N CYS A 76 -8.13 -0.04 3.52
CA CYS A 76 -6.76 -0.22 4.00
C CYS A 76 -6.67 -0.09 5.53
N ASN A 77 -7.36 0.89 6.13
CA ASN A 77 -7.36 1.09 7.57
C ASN A 77 -7.99 -0.09 8.34
N ASP A 78 -9.10 -0.65 7.85
CA ASP A 78 -9.74 -1.82 8.45
C ASP A 78 -8.81 -3.05 8.48
N HIS A 79 -7.83 -3.10 7.57
CA HIS A 79 -6.86 -4.19 7.42
C HIS A 79 -5.45 -3.85 7.93
N GLY A 80 -5.24 -2.67 8.54
CA GLY A 80 -3.91 -2.27 9.01
C GLY A 80 -2.88 -2.01 7.90
N VAL A 81 -3.35 -1.79 6.67
CA VAL A 81 -2.49 -1.55 5.50
C VAL A 81 -2.22 -0.04 5.35
N PRO A 82 -0.96 0.41 5.26
CA PRO A 82 -0.64 1.79 4.97
C PRO A 82 -1.09 2.17 3.54
N LEU A 83 -1.60 3.39 3.36
CA LEU A 83 -2.11 3.88 2.07
C LEU A 83 -1.40 5.17 1.63
N TYR A 84 -0.88 5.17 0.42
CA TYR A 84 -0.15 6.29 -0.19
C TYR A 84 -0.81 6.77 -1.50
N ASP A 85 -0.57 8.02 -1.91
CA ASP A 85 -0.94 8.50 -3.25
C ASP A 85 0.16 8.13 -4.25
N ALA A 86 -0.17 7.27 -5.21
CA ALA A 86 0.77 6.75 -6.19
C ALA A 86 1.48 7.83 -7.02
N ARG A 87 0.87 9.01 -7.20
CA ARG A 87 1.48 10.12 -7.94
C ARG A 87 2.55 10.85 -7.16
N ILE A 88 2.47 10.78 -5.83
CA ILE A 88 3.39 11.48 -4.93
C ILE A 88 4.61 10.59 -4.71
N VAL A 89 4.39 9.33 -4.34
CA VAL A 89 5.48 8.42 -3.95
C VAL A 89 5.97 7.53 -5.10
N GLY A 90 5.16 7.33 -6.13
CA GLY A 90 5.41 6.32 -7.16
C GLY A 90 5.18 4.89 -6.65
N TYR A 91 5.37 3.91 -7.53
CA TYR A 91 5.33 2.50 -7.14
C TYR A 91 6.65 2.03 -6.54
N PRO A 92 6.60 1.14 -5.53
CA PRO A 92 7.79 0.65 -4.85
C PRO A 92 8.65 -0.19 -5.79
N ARG A 93 9.96 -0.21 -5.54
CA ARG A 93 10.94 -0.93 -6.37
C ARG A 93 10.60 -2.43 -6.51
N ARG A 94 10.17 -3.08 -5.42
CA ARG A 94 9.80 -4.50 -5.38
C ARG A 94 8.71 -4.88 -6.40
N MET A 95 7.72 -4.01 -6.63
CA MET A 95 6.69 -4.24 -7.65
C MET A 95 7.30 -4.28 -9.07
N ARG A 96 8.22 -3.36 -9.37
CA ARG A 96 8.89 -3.30 -10.68
C ARG A 96 9.83 -4.48 -10.91
N GLU A 97 10.44 -4.99 -9.84
CA GLU A 97 11.28 -6.19 -9.88
C GLU A 97 10.43 -7.44 -10.09
N TYR A 98 9.27 -7.52 -9.45
CA TYR A 98 8.30 -8.59 -9.66
C TYR A 98 7.84 -8.68 -11.13
N GLU A 99 7.56 -7.54 -11.77
CA GLU A 99 7.23 -7.49 -13.21
C GLU A 99 8.36 -8.00 -14.11
N ARG A 100 9.61 -7.95 -13.64
CA ARG A 100 10.79 -8.49 -14.32
C ARG A 100 11.07 -9.95 -13.97
N GLY A 101 10.19 -10.59 -13.20
CA GLY A 101 10.34 -11.97 -12.74
C GLY A 101 11.28 -12.14 -11.55
N VAL A 102 11.73 -11.04 -10.93
CA VAL A 102 12.56 -11.08 -9.72
C VAL A 102 11.64 -10.98 -8.51
N ARG A 103 11.61 -12.03 -7.68
CA ARG A 103 10.87 -12.03 -6.42
C ARG A 103 11.82 -11.66 -5.29
N GLN A 104 11.46 -10.66 -4.49
CA GLN A 104 12.25 -10.31 -3.32
C GLN A 104 12.01 -11.37 -2.24
N GLN A 105 13.09 -12.03 -1.81
CA GLN A 105 13.01 -13.03 -0.76
C GLN A 105 12.82 -12.31 0.59
N THR A 106 11.77 -12.69 1.31
CA THR A 106 11.64 -12.31 2.72
C THR A 106 12.66 -13.11 3.51
N ILE A 107 13.51 -12.41 4.26
CA ILE A 107 14.47 -13.04 5.17
C ILE A 107 13.66 -13.61 6.33
N GLY A 108 13.73 -14.93 6.52
CA GLY A 108 13.11 -15.58 7.67
C GLY A 108 13.84 -15.19 8.95
N LEU A 109 13.17 -15.31 10.10
CA LEU A 109 13.83 -15.06 11.39
C LEU A 109 15.02 -16.01 11.60
N ASP A 110 14.94 -17.23 11.06
CA ASP A 110 16.00 -18.24 11.08
C ASP A 110 17.19 -17.90 10.19
N ASP A 111 17.02 -16.99 9.23
CA ASP A 111 18.05 -16.53 8.30
C ASP A 111 18.79 -15.29 8.81
N LEU A 112 18.35 -14.70 9.93
CA LEU A 112 19.01 -13.56 10.53
C LEU A 112 20.36 -13.97 11.14
N PRO A 113 21.43 -13.15 10.98
CA PRO A 113 22.68 -13.41 11.66
C PRO A 113 22.44 -13.37 13.18
N PRO A 114 23.19 -14.16 13.97
CA PRO A 114 23.12 -14.08 15.42
C PRO A 114 23.32 -12.63 15.86
N LEU A 115 22.45 -12.13 16.74
CA LEU A 115 22.64 -10.80 17.31
C LEU A 115 23.94 -10.81 18.12
N GLU A 116 24.93 -10.03 17.70
CA GLU A 116 26.12 -9.79 18.51
C GLU A 116 25.67 -9.10 19.81
N VAL A 117 25.76 -9.84 20.92
CA VAL A 117 25.55 -9.27 22.24
C VAL A 117 26.80 -8.46 22.58
N ILE A 118 26.74 -7.16 22.34
CA ILE A 118 27.75 -6.23 22.86
C ILE A 118 27.58 -6.17 24.39
N ASP A 119 28.41 -6.89 25.15
CA ASP A 119 28.43 -6.73 26.62
C ASP A 119 29.11 -5.38 26.93
N GLU A 120 28.30 -4.37 27.30
CA GLU A 120 28.77 -3.03 27.67
C GLU A 120 29.74 -3.03 28.87
N ARG A 121 29.90 -4.16 29.58
CA ARG A 121 30.82 -4.30 30.72
C ARG A 121 32.30 -4.27 30.34
N GLU A 122 32.68 -4.51 29.08
CA GLU A 122 34.08 -4.43 28.63
C GLU A 122 34.56 -2.99 28.33
N ARG A 123 33.69 -1.96 28.38
CA ARG A 123 34.06 -0.56 28.11
C ARG A 123 34.50 0.26 29.34
N ARG A 124 34.56 -0.35 30.53
CA ARG A 124 34.85 0.38 31.80
C ARG A 124 36.27 0.21 32.33
N ASP A 125 37.19 -0.32 31.51
CA ASP A 125 38.58 -0.60 31.92
C ASP A 125 39.64 0.24 31.16
N ASP A 126 39.28 1.42 30.63
CA ASP A 126 40.24 2.41 30.10
C ASP A 126 40.14 3.75 30.86
#